data_AF-A0A1B6JIY3-F1
#
_entry.id   AF-A0A1B6JIY3-F1
#
_cell.length_a   1.000
_cell.length_b   1.000
_cell.length_c   1.000
_cell.angle_alpha   90.00
_cell.angle_beta   90.00
_cell.angle_gamma   90.00
#
_symmetry.space_group_name_H-M   'P 1'
#
loop_
_entity.id
_entity.type
_entity.pdbx_description
1 polymer ?
#
loop_
_entity_poly.entity_id
_entity_poly.type
_entity_poly.pdbx_seq_one_letter_code
_entity_poly.pdbx_strand_id
1 'polypeptide(L)'
;GTSTLLNLDKEHSKLFVGGFPVTFDVQPSLKYTSFEGQMEELVIGDSQVGLWNFEDAANLDTGAQERDQLVNISMTTGYRFTGEGFVTVDGQTYGVKKRSDIKMSFKTFAEDGLMFVAHGSRSPAKRDVSTGHKMSLEMKGGRVVYQYNLGGETVVLVSDSQYNDGKWHTASATRLGAQGVLVLDSNKEIKQYKPTSPQRFTELVVQKNFYFGGLPRDV
;
A
#
# COMPACT_ATOMS: atom_id res chain seq x y z
N GLY A 1 21.71 -25.64 17.48
CA GLY A 1 21.78 -25.47 16.01
C GLY A 1 22.06 -24.02 15.70
N THR A 2 22.81 -23.74 14.63
CA THR A 2 23.25 -22.39 14.21
C THR A 2 22.37 -21.76 13.12
N SER A 3 21.30 -22.43 12.72
CA SER A 3 20.41 -21.96 11.64
C SER A 3 19.42 -20.91 12.16
N THR A 4 19.36 -19.76 11.49
CA THR A 4 18.46 -18.63 11.81
C THR A 4 17.30 -18.48 10.83
N LEU A 5 17.26 -19.31 9.78
CA LEU A 5 16.25 -19.25 8.72
C LEU A 5 15.27 -20.42 8.82
N LEU A 6 13.98 -20.11 8.79
CA LEU A 6 12.93 -21.11 8.59
C LEU A 6 12.78 -21.37 7.08
N ASN A 7 13.24 -22.53 6.62
CA ASN A 7 13.12 -22.90 5.21
C ASN A 7 11.73 -23.50 4.94
N LEU A 8 10.99 -22.88 4.02
CA LEU A 8 9.66 -23.33 3.62
C LEU A 8 9.68 -23.63 2.11
N ASP A 9 9.24 -24.83 1.76
CA ASP A 9 9.13 -25.31 0.39
C ASP A 9 7.68 -25.16 -0.11
N LYS A 10 7.49 -24.61 -1.31
CA LYS A 10 6.15 -24.33 -1.84
C LYS A 10 5.32 -25.58 -2.14
N GLU A 11 5.95 -26.71 -2.42
CA GLU A 11 5.26 -27.95 -2.80
C GLU A 11 5.10 -28.90 -1.61
N HIS A 12 6.02 -28.85 -0.65
CA HIS A 12 6.10 -29.82 0.44
C HIS A 12 5.79 -29.24 1.83
N SER A 13 5.89 -27.92 2.02
CA SER A 13 5.55 -27.32 3.32
C SER A 13 4.05 -27.09 3.42
N LYS A 14 3.44 -27.61 4.48
CA LYS A 14 2.04 -27.39 4.81
C LYS A 14 1.94 -26.60 6.12
N LEU A 15 0.95 -25.72 6.16
CA LEU A 15 0.57 -24.97 7.35
C LEU A 15 -0.76 -25.52 7.85
N PHE A 16 -0.82 -25.86 9.14
CA PHE A 16 -2.01 -26.40 9.78
C PHE A 16 -2.46 -25.47 10.90
N VAL A 17 -3.77 -25.35 11.09
CA VAL A 17 -4.39 -24.54 12.16
C VAL A 17 -5.41 -25.40 12.88
N GLY A 18 -5.32 -25.47 14.22
CA GLY A 18 -6.21 -26.28 15.06
C GLY A 18 -5.89 -27.78 15.12
N GLY A 19 -5.24 -28.34 14.10
CA GLY A 19 -4.80 -29.73 14.08
C GLY A 19 -4.28 -30.11 12.71
N PHE A 20 -3.74 -31.31 12.59
CA PHE A 20 -3.22 -31.85 11.32
C PHE A 20 -3.66 -33.31 11.13
N PRO A 21 -3.67 -33.83 9.90
CA PRO A 21 -4.04 -35.21 9.63
C PRO A 21 -3.11 -36.19 10.38
N VAL A 22 -3.67 -37.27 10.91
CA VAL A 22 -2.89 -38.32 11.60
C VAL A 22 -1.86 -39.01 10.70
N THR A 23 -2.01 -38.88 9.39
CA THR A 23 -1.07 -39.39 8.38
C THR A 23 0.12 -38.45 8.14
N PHE A 24 0.10 -37.24 8.70
CA PHE A 24 1.16 -36.26 8.52
C PHE A 24 2.26 -36.46 9.57
N ASP A 25 3.48 -36.70 9.11
CA ASP A 25 4.64 -36.91 10.00
C ASP A 25 5.09 -35.58 10.60
N VAL A 26 5.11 -35.50 11.93
CA VAL A 26 5.46 -34.28 12.67
C VAL A 26 6.61 -34.53 13.64
N GLN A 27 7.25 -33.45 14.06
CA GLN A 27 8.40 -33.55 14.95
C GLN A 27 8.01 -34.17 16.31
N PRO A 28 8.79 -35.12 16.85
CA PRO A 28 8.46 -35.84 18.10
C PRO A 28 8.31 -34.95 19.34
N SER A 29 8.78 -33.71 19.27
CA SER A 29 8.65 -32.72 20.35
C SER A 29 7.23 -32.19 20.54
N LEU A 30 6.31 -32.46 19.60
CA LEU A 30 4.93 -32.01 19.69
C LEU A 30 4.14 -32.88 20.67
N LYS A 31 3.62 -32.28 21.74
CA LYS A 31 2.88 -32.99 22.80
C LYS A 31 1.39 -33.20 22.50
N TYR A 32 0.82 -32.36 21.63
CA TYR A 32 -0.60 -32.33 21.32
C TYR A 32 -0.79 -32.17 19.81
N THR A 33 -1.72 -32.93 19.24
CA THR A 33 -1.91 -33.02 17.78
C THR A 33 -3.18 -32.34 17.28
N SER A 34 -4.07 -31.96 18.18
CA SER A 34 -5.34 -31.28 17.90
C SER A 34 -5.68 -30.29 19.01
N PHE A 35 -6.58 -29.37 18.67
CA PHE A 35 -7.15 -28.36 19.55
C PHE A 35 -8.67 -28.47 19.52
N GLU A 36 -9.28 -28.43 20.70
CA GLU A 36 -10.73 -28.34 20.87
C GLU A 36 -11.05 -26.95 21.42
N GLY A 37 -11.77 -26.15 20.63
CA GLY A 37 -12.11 -24.78 20.96
C GLY A 37 -12.39 -23.93 19.73
N GLN A 38 -12.43 -22.62 19.92
CA GLN A 38 -12.72 -21.64 18.87
C GLN A 38 -11.46 -20.80 18.59
N MET A 39 -11.22 -20.48 17.32
CA MET A 39 -10.11 -19.64 16.87
C MET A 39 -10.60 -18.62 15.85
N GLU A 40 -10.06 -17.42 15.92
CA GLU A 40 -10.33 -16.34 14.97
C GLU A 40 -9.08 -15.46 14.80
N GLU A 41 -9.09 -14.57 13.81
CA GLU A 41 -8.09 -13.51 13.63
C GLU A 41 -6.62 -14.00 13.51
N LEU A 42 -6.38 -15.12 12.82
CA LEU A 42 -5.02 -15.60 12.57
C LEU A 42 -4.20 -14.54 11.81
N VAL A 43 -3.03 -14.19 12.34
CA VAL A 43 -2.06 -13.30 11.70
C VAL A 43 -0.74 -14.04 11.54
N ILE A 44 -0.20 -14.04 10.33
CA ILE A 44 1.11 -14.64 10.01
C ILE A 44 2.02 -13.54 9.47
N GLY A 45 3.07 -13.23 10.23
CA GLY A 45 3.89 -12.03 10.00
C GLY A 45 3.03 -10.76 10.16
N ASP A 46 2.92 -9.97 9.08
CA ASP A 46 2.09 -8.76 9.03
C ASP A 46 0.79 -8.98 8.22
N SER A 47 0.40 -10.24 7.96
CA SER A 47 -0.74 -10.58 7.11
C SER A 47 -1.85 -11.25 7.92
N GLN A 48 -3.05 -10.66 7.90
CA GLN A 48 -4.24 -11.32 8.41
C GLN A 48 -4.62 -12.48 7.48
N VAL A 49 -4.79 -13.67 8.03
CA VAL A 49 -5.12 -14.89 7.33
C VAL A 49 -6.56 -15.25 7.69
N GLY A 50 -7.44 -15.19 6.69
CA GLY A 50 -8.81 -15.66 6.85
C GLY A 50 -8.82 -17.18 6.97
N LEU A 51 -9.27 -17.69 8.12
CA LEU A 51 -9.41 -19.14 8.35
C LEU A 51 -10.45 -19.80 7.41
N TRP A 52 -11.26 -19.01 6.72
CA TRP A 52 -12.21 -19.46 5.69
C TRP A 52 -11.58 -19.72 4.32
N ASN A 53 -10.35 -19.25 4.09
CA ASN A 53 -9.65 -19.43 2.82
C ASN A 53 -8.65 -20.60 2.91
N PHE A 54 -9.14 -21.77 3.32
CA PHE A 54 -8.33 -22.99 3.49
C PHE A 54 -8.19 -23.78 2.18
N GLU A 55 -7.10 -24.54 2.05
CA GLU A 55 -6.91 -25.50 0.95
C GLU A 55 -7.69 -26.80 1.19
N ASP A 56 -7.68 -27.30 2.44
CA ASP A 56 -8.41 -28.48 2.89
C ASP A 56 -8.82 -28.33 4.35
N ALA A 57 -9.91 -29.01 4.75
CA ALA A 57 -10.43 -29.00 6.10
C ALA A 57 -11.12 -30.31 6.47
N ALA A 58 -10.97 -30.74 7.72
CA ALA A 58 -11.62 -31.94 8.25
C ALA A 58 -12.24 -31.67 9.61
N ASN A 59 -13.41 -32.27 9.85
CA ASN A 59 -14.12 -32.26 11.14
C ASN A 59 -14.42 -30.85 11.70
N LEU A 60 -14.73 -29.90 10.81
CA LEU A 60 -15.27 -28.59 11.18
C LEU A 60 -16.80 -28.70 11.22
N ASP A 61 -17.32 -29.41 12.22
CA ASP A 61 -18.73 -29.83 12.24
C ASP A 61 -19.71 -28.68 12.50
N THR A 62 -19.25 -27.58 13.12
CA THR A 62 -20.03 -26.34 13.32
C THR A 62 -19.13 -25.11 13.44
N GLY A 63 -19.59 -23.97 12.90
CA GLY A 63 -18.95 -22.68 13.14
C GLY A 63 -19.16 -22.22 14.59
N ALA A 64 -18.19 -21.50 15.14
CA ALA A 64 -18.33 -20.83 16.42
C ALA A 64 -19.48 -19.81 16.40
N GLN A 65 -20.15 -19.59 17.54
CA GLN A 65 -21.02 -18.43 17.70
C GLN A 65 -20.18 -17.16 17.55
N GLU A 66 -20.63 -16.22 16.72
CA GLU A 66 -19.99 -14.91 16.62
C GLU A 66 -20.00 -14.21 17.98
N ARG A 67 -18.97 -13.41 18.26
CA ARG A 67 -18.90 -12.62 19.49
C ARG A 67 -20.11 -11.70 19.62
N ASP A 68 -20.69 -11.67 20.80
CA ASP A 68 -21.78 -10.76 21.20
C ASP A 68 -21.27 -9.35 21.57
N GLN A 69 -19.95 -9.19 21.70
CA GLN A 69 -19.29 -7.93 22.02
C GLN A 69 -18.18 -7.58 21.02
N LEU A 70 -18.20 -6.32 20.57
CA LEU A 70 -17.09 -5.70 19.86
C LEU A 70 -15.90 -5.60 20.81
N VAL A 71 -14.91 -6.49 20.65
CA VAL A 71 -13.57 -6.22 21.17
C VAL A 71 -13.07 -5.00 20.41
N ASN A 72 -12.55 -4.00 21.12
CA ASN A 72 -11.92 -2.84 20.49
C ASN A 72 -10.61 -3.31 19.83
N ILE A 73 -10.74 -3.92 18.65
CA ILE A 73 -9.66 -4.14 17.71
C ILE A 73 -9.06 -2.75 17.56
N SER A 74 -7.80 -2.55 17.94
CA SER A 74 -7.14 -1.25 17.70
C SER A 74 -7.42 -0.90 16.25
N MET A 75 -8.28 0.10 16.03
CA MET A 75 -8.69 0.51 14.69
C MET A 75 -7.39 0.69 13.93
N THR A 76 -7.13 -0.18 12.96
CA THR A 76 -5.93 -0.06 12.16
C THR A 76 -6.04 1.30 11.49
N THR A 77 -5.18 2.24 11.86
CA THR A 77 -5.21 3.60 11.31
C THR A 77 -4.72 3.66 9.86
N GLY A 78 -4.48 2.49 9.23
CA GLY A 78 -4.03 2.35 7.85
C GLY A 78 -4.51 1.04 7.23
N TYR A 79 -4.40 0.98 5.90
CA TYR A 79 -4.75 -0.18 5.07
C TYR A 79 -3.49 -0.90 4.58
N ARG A 80 -3.56 -2.22 4.40
CA ARG A 80 -2.50 -3.02 3.77
C ARG A 80 -2.83 -3.25 2.30
N PHE A 81 -1.88 -2.96 1.42
CA PHE A 81 -1.97 -3.25 -0.02
C PHE A 81 -1.03 -4.42 -0.34
N THR A 82 -1.54 -5.47 -0.98
CA THR A 82 -0.78 -6.66 -1.37
C THR A 82 -0.12 -6.53 -2.75
N GLY A 83 -0.33 -5.39 -3.43
CA GLY A 83 0.14 -5.13 -4.80
C GLY A 83 -0.90 -5.42 -5.89
N GLU A 84 -2.03 -6.04 -5.54
CA GLU A 84 -3.08 -6.40 -6.51
C GLU A 84 -4.33 -5.51 -6.46
N GLY A 85 -4.46 -4.70 -5.41
CA GLY A 85 -5.63 -3.87 -5.15
C GLY A 85 -5.33 -2.37 -5.19
N PHE A 86 -6.40 -1.59 -5.18
CA PHE A 86 -6.35 -0.13 -5.09
C PHE A 86 -7.54 0.39 -4.28
N VAL A 87 -7.42 1.61 -3.78
CA VAL A 87 -8.53 2.36 -3.19
C VAL A 87 -8.79 3.60 -4.04
N THR A 88 -10.07 3.90 -4.27
CA THR A 88 -10.51 5.09 -4.99
C THR A 88 -11.16 6.08 -4.04
N VAL A 89 -10.79 7.36 -4.18
CA VAL A 89 -11.39 8.47 -3.45
C VAL A 89 -11.90 9.53 -4.42
N ASP A 90 -13.05 10.15 -4.11
CA ASP A 90 -13.58 11.28 -4.89
C ASP A 90 -12.71 12.53 -4.70
N GLY A 91 -11.82 12.75 -5.65
CA GLY A 91 -10.86 13.84 -5.72
C GLY A 91 -11.46 15.23 -5.94
N GLN A 92 -12.70 15.34 -6.43
CA GLN A 92 -13.33 16.64 -6.67
C GLN A 92 -13.54 17.43 -5.38
N THR A 93 -13.76 16.73 -4.27
CA THR A 93 -13.97 17.32 -2.93
C THR A 93 -12.73 18.04 -2.39
N TYR A 94 -11.53 17.72 -2.90
CA TYR A 94 -10.25 18.19 -2.33
C TYR A 94 -9.62 19.38 -3.07
N GLY A 95 -10.19 19.82 -4.21
CA GLY A 95 -9.81 21.09 -4.84
C GLY A 95 -8.32 21.23 -5.22
N VAL A 96 -7.69 20.21 -5.81
CA VAL A 96 -6.23 20.15 -6.05
C VAL A 96 -5.69 21.01 -7.21
N LYS A 97 -6.49 21.95 -7.72
CA LYS A 97 -6.26 22.64 -9.00
C LYS A 97 -5.03 23.54 -8.98
N LYS A 98 -4.99 24.54 -8.09
CA LYS A 98 -3.83 25.47 -7.94
C LYS A 98 -2.89 25.07 -6.80
N ARG A 99 -3.42 24.41 -5.77
CA ARG A 99 -2.68 23.97 -4.59
C ARG A 99 -3.04 22.52 -4.31
N SER A 100 -2.07 21.74 -3.85
CA SER A 100 -2.30 20.42 -3.28
C SER A 100 -1.39 20.19 -2.09
N ASP A 101 -1.87 19.41 -1.13
CA ASP A 101 -1.14 18.98 0.06
C ASP A 101 -1.51 17.52 0.32
N ILE A 102 -0.60 16.62 -0.05
CA ILE A 102 -0.78 15.19 0.12
C ILE A 102 0.18 14.76 1.22
N LYS A 103 -0.36 14.24 2.33
CA LYS A 103 0.42 13.74 3.45
C LYS A 103 -0.02 12.33 3.80
N MET A 104 0.94 11.43 3.95
CA MET A 104 0.67 10.05 4.36
C MET A 104 1.83 9.44 5.14
N SER A 105 1.51 8.43 5.95
CA SER A 105 2.48 7.53 6.56
C SER A 105 2.49 6.22 5.79
N PHE A 106 3.67 5.64 5.58
CA PHE A 106 3.82 4.38 4.84
C PHE A 106 4.91 3.52 5.48
N LYS A 107 4.81 2.20 5.26
CA LYS A 107 5.79 1.19 5.65
C LYS A 107 5.84 0.16 4.52
N THR A 108 7.03 -0.12 3.98
CA THR A 108 7.18 -1.07 2.86
C THR A 108 8.60 -1.65 2.82
N PHE A 109 8.73 -2.82 2.18
CA PHE A 109 10.00 -3.37 1.71
C PHE A 109 10.14 -3.31 0.18
N ALA A 110 9.04 -3.02 -0.52
CA ALA A 110 9.03 -2.96 -1.99
C ALA A 110 9.94 -1.83 -2.50
N GLU A 111 10.79 -2.15 -3.47
CA GLU A 111 11.65 -1.17 -4.12
C GLU A 111 10.84 -0.22 -5.02
N ASP A 112 9.86 -0.78 -5.73
CA ASP A 112 8.99 -0.07 -6.66
C ASP A 112 7.52 -0.24 -6.27
N GLY A 113 6.72 0.81 -6.43
CA GLY A 113 5.29 0.73 -6.17
C GLY A 113 4.57 2.07 -6.22
N LEU A 114 3.30 2.06 -6.64
CA LEU A 114 2.46 3.25 -6.66
C LEU A 114 1.78 3.46 -5.31
N MET A 115 2.00 4.61 -4.66
CA MET A 115 1.33 4.94 -3.41
C MET A 115 0.06 5.77 -3.66
N PHE A 116 0.16 6.77 -4.53
CA PHE A 116 -0.92 7.69 -4.86
C PHE A 116 -0.81 8.18 -6.29
N VAL A 117 -1.94 8.31 -7.00
CA VAL A 117 -2.02 9.04 -8.27
C VAL A 117 -3.34 9.78 -8.42
N ALA A 118 -3.24 11.00 -8.94
CA ALA A 118 -4.31 11.74 -9.56
C ALA A 118 -3.92 12.02 -11.01
N HIS A 119 -4.74 11.61 -11.97
CA HIS A 119 -4.49 11.82 -13.39
C HIS A 119 -5.72 12.44 -14.06
N GLY A 120 -5.49 13.12 -15.17
CA GLY A 120 -6.56 13.62 -16.00
C GLY A 120 -6.08 14.14 -17.34
N SER A 121 -7.03 14.49 -18.18
CA SER A 121 -6.77 15.07 -19.49
C SER A 121 -7.70 16.26 -19.72
N ARG A 122 -7.20 17.27 -20.44
CA ARG A 122 -8.03 18.37 -20.94
C ARG A 122 -8.89 17.97 -22.13
N SER A 123 -8.60 16.84 -22.78
CA SER A 123 -9.42 16.28 -23.85
C SER A 123 -10.21 15.08 -23.32
N PRO A 124 -11.55 15.18 -23.20
CA PRO A 124 -12.41 14.07 -22.79
C PRO A 124 -12.27 12.84 -23.69
N ALA A 125 -11.87 13.04 -24.95
CA ALA A 125 -11.67 11.99 -25.95
C ALA A 125 -10.36 11.20 -25.80
N LYS A 126 -9.43 11.63 -24.95
CA LYS A 126 -8.19 10.90 -24.66
C LYS A 126 -8.16 10.53 -23.18
N ARG A 127 -8.63 9.32 -22.87
CA ARG A 127 -8.37 8.63 -21.59
C ARG A 127 -6.89 8.19 -21.46
N ASP A 128 -6.00 8.83 -22.20
CA ASP A 128 -4.61 8.45 -22.22
C ASP A 128 -3.90 9.08 -21.03
N VAL A 129 -3.46 8.22 -20.09
CA VAL A 129 -2.61 8.58 -18.94
C VAL A 129 -1.30 9.24 -19.40
N SER A 130 -0.92 9.10 -20.68
CA SER A 130 0.21 9.80 -21.30
C SER A 130 -0.04 11.31 -21.53
N THR A 131 -1.31 11.78 -21.50
CA THR A 131 -1.65 13.18 -21.79
C THR A 131 -1.63 14.09 -20.56
N GLY A 132 -0.42 14.46 -20.15
CA GLY A 132 -0.04 15.78 -19.66
C GLY A 132 -0.43 16.18 -18.23
N HIS A 133 -1.60 15.83 -17.69
CA HIS A 133 -1.94 16.21 -16.32
C HIS A 133 -1.91 15.02 -15.37
N LYS A 134 -0.89 14.98 -14.52
CA LYS A 134 -0.74 13.95 -13.49
C LYS A 134 -0.09 14.49 -12.24
N MET A 135 -0.34 13.83 -11.12
CA MET A 135 0.37 14.02 -9.87
C MET A 135 0.42 12.67 -9.16
N SER A 136 1.60 12.22 -8.76
CA SER A 136 1.75 10.93 -8.09
C SER A 136 2.87 10.93 -7.07
N LEU A 137 2.71 10.04 -6.09
CA LEU A 137 3.73 9.66 -5.11
C LEU A 137 4.00 8.16 -5.26
N GLU A 138 5.26 7.82 -5.44
CA GLU A 138 5.71 6.49 -5.85
C GLU A 138 6.96 6.08 -5.09
N MET A 139 7.17 4.77 -4.96
CA MET A 139 8.46 4.16 -4.63
C MET A 139 9.16 3.79 -5.94
N LYS A 140 10.45 4.12 -6.06
CA LYS A 140 11.30 3.70 -7.18
C LYS A 140 12.71 3.39 -6.71
N GLY A 141 13.17 2.16 -6.89
CA GLY A 141 14.48 1.71 -6.39
C GLY A 141 14.67 1.98 -4.89
N GLY A 142 13.60 1.86 -4.11
CA GLY A 142 13.54 2.13 -2.67
C GLY A 142 13.43 3.61 -2.29
N ARG A 143 13.45 4.53 -3.24
CA ARG A 143 13.38 5.98 -3.00
C ARG A 143 11.96 6.50 -3.18
N VAL A 144 11.60 7.56 -2.45
CA VAL A 144 10.32 8.23 -2.63
C VAL A 144 10.42 9.21 -3.78
N VAL A 145 9.49 9.11 -4.73
CA VAL A 145 9.39 9.95 -5.92
C VAL A 145 8.06 10.68 -5.90
N TYR A 146 8.13 12.02 -5.84
CA TYR A 146 6.99 12.89 -6.08
C TYR A 146 7.10 13.48 -7.48
N GLN A 147 6.07 13.29 -8.31
CA GLN A 147 6.06 13.82 -9.67
C GLN A 147 4.73 14.49 -10.01
N TYR A 148 4.79 15.52 -10.85
CA TYR A 148 3.59 16.14 -11.39
C TYR A 148 3.83 16.76 -12.76
N ASN A 149 2.79 16.76 -13.59
CA ASN A 149 2.74 17.47 -14.86
C ASN A 149 1.44 18.27 -14.93
N LEU A 150 1.56 19.53 -15.36
CA LEU A 150 0.47 20.49 -15.44
C LEU A 150 0.04 20.78 -16.89
N GLY A 151 0.34 19.86 -17.82
CA GLY A 151 0.12 20.03 -19.26
C GLY A 151 1.34 20.54 -20.03
N GLY A 152 2.52 20.47 -19.42
CA GLY A 152 3.82 20.85 -19.99
C GLY A 152 4.89 19.82 -19.66
N GLU A 153 5.99 20.25 -19.06
CA GLU A 153 7.04 19.35 -18.57
C GLU A 153 6.66 18.71 -17.23
N THR A 154 7.22 17.51 -16.99
CA THR A 154 7.03 16.80 -15.73
C THR A 154 8.11 17.23 -14.74
N VAL A 155 7.69 17.72 -13.58
CA VAL A 155 8.57 17.94 -12.44
C VAL A 155 8.70 16.62 -11.68
N VAL A 156 9.93 16.25 -11.33
CA VAL A 156 10.23 15.03 -10.56
C VAL A 156 11.14 15.40 -9.38
N LEU A 157 10.70 15.08 -8.18
CA LEU A 157 11.43 15.25 -6.92
C LEU A 157 11.68 13.86 -6.33
N VAL A 158 12.95 13.48 -6.21
CA VAL A 158 13.37 12.14 -5.78
C VAL A 158 14.20 12.26 -4.50
N SER A 159 13.97 11.35 -3.56
CA SER A 159 14.77 11.30 -2.33
C SER A 159 16.21 10.82 -2.56
N ASP A 160 17.15 11.33 -1.75
CA ASP A 160 18.54 10.87 -1.66
C ASP A 160 18.68 9.59 -0.85
N SER A 161 17.77 9.34 0.09
CA SER A 161 17.74 8.13 0.90
C SER A 161 16.72 7.12 0.39
N GLN A 162 16.93 5.85 0.74
CA GLN A 162 15.93 4.80 0.59
C GLN A 162 15.01 4.76 1.83
N TYR A 163 13.74 4.42 1.62
CA TYR A 163 12.66 4.44 2.60
C TYR A 163 11.84 3.13 2.60
N ASN A 164 12.40 2.05 2.05
CA ASN A 164 11.81 0.71 2.03
C ASN A 164 12.45 -0.23 3.07
N ASP A 165 12.73 0.27 4.27
CA ASP A 165 13.41 -0.48 5.34
C ASP A 165 12.45 -1.25 6.28
N GLY A 166 11.15 -1.27 5.94
CA GLY A 166 10.11 -1.89 6.77
C GLY A 166 9.72 -1.10 8.02
N LYS A 167 10.16 0.14 8.18
CA LYS A 167 9.70 1.03 9.25
C LYS A 167 8.67 2.03 8.74
N TRP A 168 7.97 2.65 9.68
CA TRP A 168 7.05 3.73 9.39
C TRP A 168 7.81 5.00 9.03
N HIS A 169 7.49 5.53 7.85
CA HIS A 169 7.96 6.82 7.36
C HIS A 169 6.78 7.74 7.07
N THR A 170 7.05 9.03 6.98
CA THR A 170 6.05 10.04 6.59
C THR A 170 6.50 10.77 5.34
N ALA A 171 5.58 10.97 4.40
CA ALA A 171 5.80 11.79 3.22
C ALA A 171 4.75 12.90 3.15
N SER A 172 5.20 14.12 2.86
CA SER A 172 4.35 15.27 2.53
C SER A 172 4.78 15.86 1.20
N ALA A 173 3.89 15.82 0.23
CA ALA A 173 4.05 16.39 -1.09
C ALA A 173 3.11 17.59 -1.25
N THR A 174 3.68 18.78 -1.29
CA THR A 174 2.95 20.04 -1.41
C THR A 174 3.22 20.70 -2.75
N ARG A 175 2.21 21.34 -3.31
CA ARG A 175 2.32 22.09 -4.58
C ARG A 175 1.58 23.40 -4.49
N LEU A 176 2.19 24.45 -5.02
CA LEU A 176 1.56 25.74 -5.26
C LEU A 176 1.90 26.21 -6.67
N GLY A 177 0.93 26.14 -7.58
CA GLY A 177 1.15 26.39 -9.00
C GLY A 177 2.18 25.41 -9.56
N ALA A 178 3.24 25.92 -10.17
CA ALA A 178 4.34 25.11 -10.67
C ALA A 178 5.39 24.75 -9.61
N GLN A 179 5.34 25.36 -8.41
CA GLN A 179 6.28 25.05 -7.32
C GLN A 179 5.84 23.77 -6.60
N GLY A 180 6.80 22.94 -6.23
CA GLY A 180 6.56 21.68 -5.53
C GLY A 180 7.61 21.43 -4.46
N VAL A 181 7.20 20.81 -3.36
CA VAL A 181 8.07 20.41 -2.25
C VAL A 181 7.69 19.02 -1.78
N LEU A 182 8.68 18.15 -1.64
CA LEU A 182 8.59 16.83 -1.00
C LEU A 182 9.36 16.89 0.31
N VAL A 183 8.70 16.53 1.41
CA VAL A 183 9.27 16.46 2.76
C VAL A 183 9.12 15.04 3.28
N LEU A 184 10.21 14.47 3.80
CA LEU A 184 10.24 13.13 4.39
C LEU A 184 10.62 13.18 5.86
N ASP A 185 9.95 12.36 6.68
CA ASP A 185 10.22 12.15 8.10
C ASP A 185 10.42 13.44 8.91
N SER A 186 9.40 14.31 8.92
CA SER A 186 9.41 15.57 9.68
C SER A 186 10.64 16.45 9.38
N ASN A 187 10.94 16.67 8.10
CA ASN A 187 12.04 17.50 7.59
C ASN A 187 13.45 16.88 7.65
N LYS A 188 13.59 15.56 7.84
CA LYS A 188 14.89 14.90 7.67
C LYS A 188 15.41 15.02 6.24
N GLU A 189 14.51 15.00 5.27
CA GLU A 189 14.85 15.21 3.87
C GLU A 189 13.83 16.12 3.19
N ILE A 190 14.32 17.08 2.38
CA ILE A 190 13.49 18.04 1.67
C ILE A 190 13.99 18.16 0.23
N LYS A 191 13.09 17.97 -0.73
CA LYS A 191 13.31 18.21 -2.16
C LYS A 191 12.34 19.27 -2.64
N GLN A 192 12.83 20.20 -3.45
CA GLN A 192 12.01 21.32 -3.90
C GLN A 192 12.28 21.66 -5.37
N TYR A 193 11.23 22.08 -6.06
CA TYR A 193 11.30 22.67 -7.37
C TYR A 193 10.67 24.06 -7.33
N LYS A 194 11.44 25.05 -7.76
CA LYS A 194 10.99 26.43 -7.92
C LYS A 194 11.40 26.91 -9.32
N PRO A 195 10.44 27.26 -10.19
CA PRO A 195 10.75 27.72 -11.54
C PRO A 195 11.47 29.08 -11.48
N THR A 196 12.43 29.28 -12.38
CA THR A 196 13.20 30.54 -12.50
C THR A 196 12.48 31.60 -13.32
N SER A 197 11.43 31.23 -14.05
CA SER A 197 10.61 32.10 -14.89
C SER A 197 9.11 31.80 -14.76
N PRO A 198 8.22 32.74 -15.12
CA PRO A 198 6.79 32.51 -15.13
C PRO A 198 6.40 31.29 -15.98
N GLN A 199 5.54 30.44 -15.44
CA GLN A 199 5.13 29.20 -16.08
C GLN A 199 3.79 29.36 -16.81
N ARG A 200 3.72 28.88 -18.05
CA ARG A 200 2.49 28.88 -18.84
C ARG A 200 1.38 28.04 -18.21
N PHE A 201 1.75 26.95 -17.56
CA PHE A 201 0.81 26.03 -16.93
C PHE A 201 1.07 25.94 -15.42
N THR A 202 0.05 26.26 -14.63
CA THR A 202 0.12 26.27 -13.16
C THR A 202 -1.02 25.48 -12.51
N GLU A 203 -1.97 25.00 -13.32
CA GLU A 203 -3.17 24.33 -12.84
C GLU A 203 -3.15 22.84 -13.21
N LEU A 204 -3.48 22.01 -12.24
CA LEU A 204 -3.67 20.58 -12.42
C LEU A 204 -5.12 20.31 -12.83
N VAL A 205 -5.30 19.53 -13.90
CA VAL A 205 -6.62 19.09 -14.38
C VAL A 205 -6.69 17.58 -14.20
N VAL A 206 -7.49 17.13 -13.24
CA VAL A 206 -7.62 15.73 -12.85
C VAL A 206 -9.04 15.25 -13.03
N GLN A 207 -9.19 13.95 -13.24
CA GLN A 207 -10.50 13.28 -13.23
C GLN A 207 -11.10 13.27 -11.83
N LYS A 208 -12.31 12.72 -11.72
CA LYS A 208 -13.02 12.60 -10.46
C LYS A 208 -12.24 11.81 -9.42
N ASN A 209 -11.58 10.73 -9.82
CA ASN A 209 -11.04 9.74 -8.90
C ASN A 209 -9.54 9.93 -8.64
N PHE A 210 -9.15 9.85 -7.38
CA PHE A 210 -7.78 9.63 -6.95
C PHE A 210 -7.60 8.17 -6.56
N TYR A 211 -6.44 7.61 -6.86
CA TYR A 211 -6.14 6.20 -6.65
C TYR A 211 -4.98 6.05 -5.68
N PHE A 212 -5.07 5.04 -4.82
CA PHE A 212 -4.05 4.69 -3.82
C PHE A 212 -3.69 3.21 -3.92
N GLY A 213 -2.41 2.89 -3.79
CA GLY A 213 -1.87 1.52 -3.78
C GLY A 213 -1.82 0.80 -5.13
N GLY A 214 -2.52 1.30 -6.15
CA GLY A 214 -2.56 0.70 -7.49
C GLY A 214 -3.51 1.45 -8.43
N LEU A 215 -3.70 0.89 -9.62
CA LEU A 215 -4.66 1.37 -10.62
C LEU A 215 -5.56 0.19 -11.06
N PRO A 216 -6.83 0.43 -11.40
CA PRO A 216 -7.66 -0.57 -12.07
C PRO A 216 -7.04 -0.94 -13.42
N ARG A 217 -7.16 -2.21 -13.82
CA ARG A 217 -6.59 -2.73 -15.08
C ARG A 217 -7.18 -2.09 -16.34
N ASP A 218 -8.31 -1.39 -16.21
CA ASP A 218 -9.08 -0.79 -17.31
C ASP A 218 -8.94 0.74 -17.40
N VAL A 219 -7.99 1.35 -16.68
CA VAL A 219 -7.74 2.81 -16.69
C VAL A 219 -6.73 3.22 -17.74
#